data_AF-A0A3S4LUP9-F1
#
_entry.id   AF-A0A3S4LUP9-F1
#
_cell.length_a   1.000
_cell.length_b   1.000
_cell.length_c   1.000
_cell.angle_alpha   90.00
_cell.angle_beta   90.00
_cell.angle_gamma   90.00
#
_symmetry.space_group_name_H-M   'P 1'
#
loop_
_entity.id
_entity.type
_entity.pdbx_description
1 polymer ?
#
loop_
_entity_poly.entity_id
_entity_poly.type
_entity_poly.pdbx_seq_one_letter_code
_entity_poly.pdbx_strand_id
1 'polypeptide(L)' 'MLISFCIPTYNRKEYLEELLNSINNQEKFNLDIEICISDNASTDGTEGND' A
#
# COMPACT_ATOMS: atom_id res chain seq x y z
N MET A 1 4.97 -10.24 15.53
CA MET A 1 3.54 -9.90 15.65
C MET A 1 3.13 -9.42 14.28
N LEU A 2 2.10 -10.02 13.70
CA LEU A 2 1.65 -9.66 12.36
C LEU A 2 0.74 -8.43 12.41
N ILE A 3 1.07 -7.42 11.60
CA ILE A 3 0.22 -6.26 11.35
C ILE A 3 -0.27 -6.32 9.90
N SER A 4 -1.58 -6.31 9.71
CA SER A 4 -2.20 -6.28 8.40
C SER A 4 -2.73 -4.87 8.10
N PHE A 5 -2.26 -4.25 7.02
CA PHE A 5 -2.78 -3.00 6.50
C PHE A 5 -3.81 -3.29 5.40
N CYS A 6 -5.07 -2.92 5.63
CA CYS A 6 -6.14 -3.01 4.63
C CYS A 6 -6.36 -1.62 4.01
N ILE A 7 -6.02 -1.47 2.72
CA ILE A 7 -5.98 -0.17 2.04
C ILE A 7 -7.02 -0.16 0.91
N PRO A 8 -8.19 0.44 1.11
CA PRO A 8 -9.09 0.76 0.01
C PRO A 8 -8.56 1.97 -0.76
N THR A 9 -8.58 1.91 -2.09
CA THR A 9 -8.05 2.99 -2.94
C THR A 9 -8.87 3.18 -4.21
N TYR A 10 -8.89 4.42 -4.72
CA TYR A 10 -9.46 4.79 -6.00
C TYR A 10 -8.79 6.06 -6.53
N ASN A 11 -8.08 5.95 -7.65
CA ASN A 11 -7.31 7.03 -8.28
C ASN A 11 -6.37 7.76 -7.30
N ARG A 12 -5.50 6.99 -6.61
CA ARG A 12 -4.54 7.51 -5.61
C ARG A 12 -3.11 7.04 -5.86
N LYS A 13 -2.69 6.80 -7.11
CA LYS A 13 -1.37 6.24 -7.44
C LYS A 13 -0.23 6.85 -6.64
N GLU A 14 -0.06 8.17 -6.70
CA GLU A 14 1.06 8.88 -6.04
C GLU A 14 1.03 8.71 -4.51
N TYR A 15 -0.15 8.84 -3.91
CA TYR A 15 -0.31 8.71 -2.45
C TYR A 15 -0.18 7.26 -1.97
N LEU A 16 -0.62 6.30 -2.77
CA LEU A 16 -0.47 4.88 -2.47
C LEU A 16 1.01 4.52 -2.49
N GLU A 17 1.78 5.01 -3.46
CA GLU A 17 3.23 4.82 -3.53
C GLU A 17 3.94 5.41 -2.30
N GLU A 18 3.63 6.65 -1.92
CA GLU A 18 4.17 7.28 -0.71
C GLU A 18 3.84 6.47 0.57
N LEU A 19 2.60 5.99 0.68
CA LEU A 19 2.15 5.17 1.80
C LEU A 19 2.93 3.85 1.88
N LEU A 20 3.04 3.12 0.76
CA LEU A 20 3.75 1.84 0.70
C LEU A 20 5.24 2.03 1.03
N ASN A 21 5.88 3.09 0.52
CA ASN A 21 7.25 3.45 0.87
C ASN A 21 7.38 3.75 2.37
N SER A 22 6.41 4.45 2.96
CA SER A 22 6.42 4.74 4.41
C SER A 22 6.30 3.47 5.25
N ILE A 23 5.49 2.49 4.83
CA ILE A 23 5.30 1.20 5.52
C ILE A 23 6.57 0.34 5.38
N ASN A 24 7.19 0.31 4.20
CA ASN A 24 8.41 -0.46 3.97
C ASN A 24 9.60 0.07 4.81
N ASN A 25 9.64 1.37 5.09
CA ASN A 25 10.71 2.01 5.87
C ASN A 25 10.54 1.87 7.41
N GLN A 26 9.78 0.89 7.89
CA GLN A 26 9.51 0.66 9.33
C GLN A 26 10.47 -0.36 9.98
N GLU A 27 11.68 -0.55 9.44
CA GLU A 27 12.66 -1.57 9.86
C GLU A 27 12.96 -1.59 11.38
N LYS A 28 12.92 -0.42 12.03
CA LYS A 28 13.19 -0.28 13.48
C LYS A 28 12.24 -1.05 14.39
N PHE A 29 11.09 -1.50 13.89
CA PHE A 29 10.05 -2.12 14.70
C PHE A 29 10.03 -3.65 14.65
N ASN A 30 10.83 -4.28 13.78
CA ASN A 30 10.89 -5.74 13.60
C ASN A 30 9.49 -6.39 13.55
N LEU A 31 8.63 -5.82 12.69
CA LEU A 31 7.23 -6.23 12.52
C LEU A 31 7.10 -7.16 11.33
N ASP A 32 6.26 -8.18 11.46
CA ASP A 32 5.77 -8.91 10.30
C ASP A 32 4.61 -8.09 9.72
N ILE A 33 4.69 -7.70 8.45
CA ILE A 33 3.71 -6.83 7.81
C ILE A 33 3.06 -7.55 6.63
N GLU A 34 1.73 -7.52 6.59
CA GLU A 34 0.92 -7.89 5.45
C GLU A 34 0.21 -6.64 4.91
N ILE A 35 0.13 -6.51 3.59
CA ILE A 35 -0.56 -5.39 2.94
C ILE A 35 -1.61 -5.97 1.99
N CYS A 36 -2.87 -5.60 2.20
CA CYS A 36 -4.01 -5.97 1.37
C CYS A 36 -4.62 -4.71 0.75
N ILE A 37 -4.53 -4.58 -0.57
CA ILE A 37 -5.02 -3.41 -1.31
C ILE A 37 -6.32 -3.79 -2.03
N SER A 38 -7.37 -3.00 -1.78
CA SER A 38 -8.65 -3.11 -2.47
C SER A 38 -8.81 -1.92 -3.41
N ASP A 39 -8.45 -2.10 -4.68
CA ASP A 39 -8.65 -1.10 -5.71
C ASP A 39 -10.10 -1.08 -6.22
N ASN A 40 -10.65 0.11 -6.43
CA ASN A 40 -12.02 0.30 -6.92
C ASN A 40 -12.06 0.66 -8.41
N ALA A 41 -11.39 -0.12 -9.26
CA ALA A 41 -11.28 0.09 -10.71
C ALA A 41 -10.71 1.46 -11.07
N SER A 42 -9.55 1.79 -10.49
CA SER A 42 -8.81 3.01 -10.79
C SER A 42 -8.39 3.07 -12.26
N THR A 43 -8.25 4.28 -12.79
CA THR A 43 -7.81 4.54 -14.17
C THR A 43 -6.54 5.39 -14.26
N ASP A 44 -5.90 5.64 -13.12
CA ASP A 44 -4.70 6.49 -12.99
C ASP A 44 -3.39 5.69 -12.91
N GLY A 45 -3.45 4.36 -13.09
CA GLY A 45 -2.31 3.45 -12.94
C GLY A 45 -2.02 3.02 -11.51
N THR A 46 -2.98 3.15 -10.57
CA THR A 46 -2.89 2.64 -9.18
C THR A 46 -2.58 1.13 -9.12
N GLU A 47 -3.06 0.35 -10.09
CA GLU A 47 -2.95 -1.12 -10.14
C GLU A 47 -1.57 -1.67 -10.48
N GLY A 48 -0.58 -0.81 -10.80
CA GLY A 48 0.79 -1.25 -11.03
C GLY A 48 0.92 -2.20 -12.22
N ASN A 49 0.53 -1.75 -13.40
CA ASN A 49 0.92 -2.38 -14.66
C ASN A 49 1.88 -1.45 -15.41
N ASP A 50 2.90 -2.05 -16.02
CA ASP A 50 3.87 -1.45 -16.94
C ASP A 50 3.25 -0.55 -18.03
#